data_AF-A0A3B8PUB2-F1
#
_entry.id   AF-A0A3B8PUB2-F1
#
_cell.length_a   1.000
_cell.length_b   1.000
_cell.length_c   1.000
_cell.angle_alpha   90.00
_cell.angle_beta   90.00
_cell.angle_gamma   90.00
#
_symmetry.space_group_name_H-M   'P 1'
#
loop_
_entity.id
_entity.type
_entity.pdbx_description
1 polymer ?
#
loop_
_entity_poly.entity_id
_entity_poly.type
_entity_poly.pdbx_seq_one_letter_code
_entity_poly.pdbx_strand_id
1 'polypeptide(L)'
;MKSLLTPACLILCGTGAFAQGYINTFNAFPPTPTSEIAYLRNCGTTGLGPLLSTAVGRVELVALDGTILSPVKDGTGDPLRLDGLFSLGVTAIPGATPGQSASIILRAWDNSTGATYYTALARDSVLVTFPMVGSASSPSNFVTGSNFVGLYFICPEPSSVALAAVGLVGFVLLVGRRKR
;
A
#
# COMPACT_ATOMS: atom_id res chain seq x y z
N MET A 1 -22.07 67.45 3.86
CA MET A 1 -21.90 66.56 2.69
C MET A 1 -21.36 65.23 3.20
N LYS A 2 -22.10 64.15 2.95
CA LYS A 2 -21.75 62.77 3.31
C LYS A 2 -20.74 62.27 2.27
N SER A 3 -19.54 61.91 2.69
CA SER A 3 -18.65 61.08 1.89
C SER A 3 -18.04 60.01 2.78
N LEU A 4 -18.60 58.80 2.61
CA LEU A 4 -18.10 57.54 3.12
C LEU A 4 -16.65 57.33 2.70
N LEU A 5 -15.79 56.92 3.63
CA LEU A 5 -14.56 56.15 3.35
C LEU A 5 -14.36 55.14 4.48
N THR A 6 -15.24 54.15 4.49
CA THR A 6 -15.12 52.87 5.20
C THR A 6 -13.96 52.06 4.57
N PRO A 7 -13.27 51.19 5.33
CA PRO A 7 -11.85 50.91 5.20
C PRO A 7 -11.52 49.89 4.11
N ALA A 8 -10.34 50.05 3.50
CA ALA A 8 -9.72 49.06 2.62
C ALA A 8 -9.19 47.87 3.44
N CYS A 9 -10.08 47.03 3.95
CA CYS A 9 -9.77 45.65 4.32
C CYS A 9 -9.71 44.81 3.04
N LEU A 10 -8.60 44.90 2.30
CA LEU A 10 -8.26 43.92 1.28
C LEU A 10 -7.82 42.65 2.02
N ILE A 11 -8.80 41.83 2.40
CA ILE A 11 -8.55 40.45 2.78
C ILE A 11 -8.06 39.76 1.51
N LEU A 12 -6.74 39.71 1.34
CA LEU A 12 -6.06 38.81 0.43
C LEU A 12 -6.21 37.40 1.00
N CYS A 13 -7.44 36.85 0.96
CA CYS A 13 -7.66 35.42 1.09
C CYS A 13 -7.04 34.78 -0.15
N GLY A 14 -5.73 34.60 -0.12
CA GLY A 14 -5.03 33.75 -1.06
C GLY A 14 -5.65 32.37 -0.94
N THR A 15 -6.54 32.03 -1.86
CA THR A 15 -6.87 30.64 -2.15
C THR A 15 -5.57 30.02 -2.64
N GLY A 16 -4.79 29.46 -1.72
CA GLY A 16 -3.67 28.60 -2.05
C GLY A 16 -4.24 27.44 -2.84
N ALA A 17 -4.23 27.54 -4.17
CA ALA A 17 -4.35 26.38 -5.03
C ALA A 17 -3.08 25.57 -4.74
N PHE A 18 -3.15 24.70 -3.73
CA PHE A 18 -2.10 23.74 -3.49
C PHE A 18 -1.96 22.95 -4.79
N ALA A 19 -0.83 23.11 -5.47
CA ALA A 19 -0.53 22.25 -6.59
C ALA A 19 -0.62 20.80 -6.10
N GLN A 20 -1.29 19.96 -6.89
CA GLN A 20 -1.46 18.54 -6.61
C GLN A 20 -0.87 17.76 -7.77
N GLY A 21 0.03 16.84 -7.44
CA GLY A 21 0.55 15.85 -8.36
C GLY A 21 -0.41 14.68 -8.43
N TYR A 22 -0.60 14.12 -9.62
CA TYR A 22 -1.51 13.00 -9.81
C TYR A 22 -0.76 11.77 -10.30
N ILE A 23 -1.17 10.62 -9.78
CA ILE A 23 -0.67 9.31 -10.17
C ILE A 23 -1.83 8.40 -10.56
N ASN A 24 -1.61 7.53 -11.53
CA ASN A 24 -2.51 6.44 -11.89
C ASN A 24 -2.03 5.18 -11.16
N THR A 25 -2.84 4.69 -10.23
CA THR A 25 -2.49 3.65 -9.26
C THR A 25 -2.75 2.24 -9.77
N PHE A 26 -2.39 1.98 -11.03
CA PHE A 26 -2.56 0.68 -11.67
C PHE A 26 -1.20 0.00 -11.87
N ASN A 27 -1.03 -1.22 -11.34
CA ASN A 27 0.24 -1.95 -11.38
C ASN A 27 0.34 -3.07 -12.43
N ALA A 28 -0.59 -3.17 -13.38
CA ALA A 28 -0.56 -4.23 -14.40
C ALA A 28 0.33 -3.91 -15.61
N PHE A 29 1.33 -3.04 -15.44
CA PHE A 29 2.35 -2.78 -16.45
C PHE A 29 3.68 -3.37 -15.98
N PRO A 30 4.49 -3.94 -16.89
CA PRO A 30 5.84 -4.33 -16.54
C PRO A 30 6.74 -3.08 -16.41
N PRO A 31 7.63 -3.01 -15.40
CA PRO A 31 8.59 -1.89 -15.24
C PRO A 31 9.45 -1.63 -16.47
N THR A 32 9.82 -2.68 -17.19
CA THR A 32 10.52 -2.66 -18.47
C THR A 32 9.85 -3.63 -19.45
N PRO A 33 10.07 -3.51 -20.78
CA PRO A 33 9.47 -4.42 -21.76
C PRO A 33 9.81 -5.90 -21.55
N THR A 34 10.86 -6.20 -20.78
CA THR A 34 11.36 -7.56 -20.53
C THR A 34 11.20 -8.02 -19.08
N SER A 35 10.77 -7.15 -18.17
CA SER A 35 10.56 -7.51 -16.77
C SER A 35 9.19 -8.15 -16.54
N GLU A 36 9.09 -8.96 -15.49
CA GLU A 36 7.79 -9.39 -14.96
C GLU A 36 6.97 -8.18 -14.48
N ILE A 37 5.64 -8.30 -14.55
CA ILE A 37 4.73 -7.32 -13.95
C ILE A 37 5.01 -7.20 -12.45
N ALA A 38 4.93 -5.97 -11.93
CA ALA A 38 5.19 -5.62 -10.53
C ALA A 38 4.06 -6.11 -9.60
N TYR A 39 3.96 -7.42 -9.43
CA TYR A 39 2.92 -8.07 -8.65
C TYR A 39 3.09 -7.88 -7.14
N LEU A 40 1.96 -7.91 -6.43
CA LEU A 40 1.90 -8.21 -5.01
C LEU A 40 1.88 -9.73 -4.83
N ARG A 41 2.84 -10.23 -4.07
CA ARG A 41 2.98 -11.66 -3.80
C ARG A 41 2.77 -11.93 -2.33
N ASN A 42 1.98 -12.97 -2.06
CA ASN A 42 1.91 -13.53 -0.73
C ASN A 42 3.23 -14.24 -0.41
N CYS A 43 3.37 -14.59 0.85
CA CYS A 43 4.53 -15.25 1.38
C CYS A 43 4.65 -16.67 0.77
N GLY A 44 5.87 -17.08 0.40
CA GLY A 44 6.15 -18.34 -0.26
C GLY A 44 7.19 -19.16 0.50
N THR A 45 7.05 -20.48 0.48
CA THR A 45 7.98 -21.40 1.16
C THR A 45 9.30 -21.58 0.43
N THR A 46 9.37 -21.26 -0.87
CA THR A 46 10.56 -21.39 -1.72
C THR A 46 10.45 -20.48 -2.95
N GLY A 47 11.29 -19.46 -3.10
CA GLY A 47 11.35 -18.59 -4.29
C GLY A 47 10.33 -17.43 -4.30
N LEU A 48 9.89 -17.01 -5.50
CA LEU A 48 8.82 -16.02 -5.68
C LEU A 48 7.51 -16.62 -5.19
N GLY A 49 6.95 -16.10 -4.09
CA GLY A 49 5.69 -16.55 -3.53
C GLY A 49 4.51 -16.44 -4.51
N PRO A 50 3.39 -17.12 -4.22
CA PRO A 50 2.19 -17.03 -5.04
C PRO A 50 1.69 -15.58 -5.11
N LEU A 51 0.96 -15.25 -6.17
CA LEU A 51 0.29 -13.95 -6.24
C LEU A 51 -0.68 -13.80 -5.06
N LEU A 52 -0.75 -12.59 -4.51
CA LEU A 52 -1.70 -12.30 -3.45
C LEU A 52 -3.12 -12.40 -4.01
N SER A 53 -3.91 -13.33 -3.50
CA SER A 53 -5.26 -13.58 -4.03
C SER A 53 -6.19 -12.39 -3.84
N THR A 54 -7.03 -12.10 -4.84
CA THR A 54 -8.12 -11.12 -4.77
C THR A 54 -9.09 -11.33 -3.61
N ALA A 55 -9.31 -12.57 -3.19
CA ALA A 55 -10.22 -12.88 -2.10
C ALA A 55 -9.78 -12.22 -0.78
N VAL A 56 -8.47 -12.21 -0.52
CA VAL A 56 -7.91 -11.81 0.77
C VAL A 56 -7.00 -10.58 0.71
N GLY A 57 -6.43 -10.28 -0.45
CA GLY A 57 -5.49 -9.20 -0.63
C GLY A 57 -6.13 -7.83 -0.47
N ARG A 58 -5.50 -6.98 0.33
CA ARG A 58 -5.87 -5.59 0.52
C ARG A 58 -4.68 -4.68 0.30
N VAL A 59 -4.94 -3.49 -0.21
CA VAL A 59 -3.93 -2.45 -0.42
C VAL A 59 -4.41 -1.10 0.10
N GLU A 60 -3.46 -0.28 0.50
CA GLU A 60 -3.71 1.10 0.93
C GLU A 60 -2.55 1.98 0.46
N LEU A 61 -2.87 3.15 -0.07
CA LEU A 61 -1.87 4.18 -0.36
C LEU A 61 -1.92 5.22 0.74
N VAL A 62 -0.75 5.63 1.22
CA VAL A 62 -0.62 6.56 2.33
C VAL A 62 0.41 7.62 1.96
N ALA A 63 0.12 8.88 2.26
CA ALA A 63 1.10 9.96 2.18
C ALA A 63 2.15 9.81 3.29
N LEU A 64 3.27 10.54 3.17
CA LEU A 64 4.35 10.46 4.16
C LEU A 64 3.95 10.97 5.55
N ASP A 65 2.91 11.79 5.63
CA ASP A 65 2.32 12.27 6.89
C ASP A 65 1.32 11.29 7.53
N GLY A 66 1.08 10.14 6.89
CA GLY A 66 0.13 9.13 7.35
C GLY A 66 -1.29 9.29 6.81
N THR A 67 -1.56 10.31 6.00
CA THR A 67 -2.89 10.50 5.38
C THR A 67 -3.18 9.39 4.38
N ILE A 68 -4.31 8.68 4.55
CA ILE A 68 -4.75 7.67 3.58
C ILE A 68 -5.13 8.38 2.28
N LEU A 69 -4.55 7.93 1.17
CA LEU A 69 -4.78 8.44 -0.19
C LEU A 69 -5.70 7.55 -1.02
N SER A 70 -5.75 6.24 -0.74
CA SER A 70 -6.62 5.27 -1.42
C SER A 70 -8.12 5.55 -1.19
N PRO A 71 -9.03 5.11 -2.09
CA PRO A 71 -10.47 5.38 -1.97
C PRO A 71 -11.10 4.93 -0.64
N VAL A 72 -10.73 3.76 -0.14
CA VAL A 72 -11.22 3.25 1.15
C VAL A 72 -10.41 3.89 2.29
N LYS A 73 -11.09 4.63 3.19
CA LYS A 73 -10.48 5.41 4.28
C LYS A 73 -10.69 4.82 5.68
N ASP A 74 -11.42 3.72 5.79
CA ASP A 74 -11.78 3.10 7.08
C ASP A 74 -10.67 2.17 7.64
N GLY A 75 -9.54 2.05 6.93
CA GLY A 75 -8.40 1.21 7.29
C GLY A 75 -8.57 -0.28 6.91
N THR A 76 -9.67 -0.67 6.28
CA THR A 76 -9.89 -2.03 5.76
C THR A 76 -9.20 -2.29 4.42
N GLY A 77 -8.73 -1.23 3.77
CA GLY A 77 -8.02 -1.26 2.50
C GLY A 77 -8.90 -1.58 1.30
N ASP A 78 -8.38 -1.25 0.12
CA ASP A 78 -9.02 -1.55 -1.15
C ASP A 78 -8.73 -3.01 -1.57
N PRO A 79 -9.73 -3.77 -2.07
CA PRO A 79 -9.50 -5.10 -2.60
C PRO A 79 -8.69 -5.06 -3.91
N LEU A 80 -7.92 -6.12 -4.14
CA LEU A 80 -7.24 -6.30 -5.42
C LEU A 80 -8.25 -6.48 -6.56
N ARG A 81 -7.84 -6.13 -7.78
CA ARG A 81 -8.66 -6.30 -8.99
C ARG A 81 -8.43 -7.64 -9.66
N LEU A 82 -7.19 -8.10 -9.65
CA LEU A 82 -6.75 -9.43 -10.06
C LEU A 82 -5.68 -9.90 -9.08
N ASP A 83 -5.36 -11.19 -9.09
CA ASP A 83 -4.37 -11.72 -8.15
C ASP A 83 -3.04 -11.00 -8.35
N GLY A 84 -2.52 -10.42 -7.26
CA GLY A 84 -1.32 -9.59 -7.24
C GLY A 84 -1.43 -8.21 -7.90
N LEU A 85 -2.61 -7.81 -8.40
CA LEU A 85 -2.80 -6.55 -9.11
C LEU A 85 -3.88 -5.66 -8.46
N PHE A 86 -3.57 -4.38 -8.33
CA PHE A 86 -4.47 -3.36 -7.80
C PHE A 86 -4.72 -2.25 -8.82
N SER A 87 -5.90 -1.62 -8.68
CA SER A 87 -6.26 -0.39 -9.39
C SER A 87 -7.13 0.45 -8.47
N LEU A 88 -6.59 1.58 -8.01
CA LEU A 88 -7.27 2.53 -7.11
C LEU A 88 -7.68 3.80 -7.85
N GLY A 89 -7.54 3.82 -9.17
CA GLY A 89 -7.83 4.96 -10.03
C GLY A 89 -6.74 6.04 -10.00
N VAL A 90 -7.13 7.28 -10.29
CA VAL A 90 -6.24 8.44 -10.26
C VAL A 90 -6.26 9.05 -8.88
N THR A 91 -5.10 9.19 -8.25
CA THR A 91 -4.94 9.67 -6.88
C THR A 91 -4.08 10.93 -6.87
N ALA A 92 -4.54 11.96 -6.13
CA ALA A 92 -3.78 13.16 -5.87
C ALA A 92 -2.80 12.94 -4.71
N ILE A 93 -1.59 13.45 -4.82
CA ILE A 93 -0.60 13.48 -3.74
C ILE A 93 -0.60 14.92 -3.18
N PRO A 94 -1.10 15.11 -1.94
CA PRO A 94 -1.15 16.43 -1.32
C PRO A 94 0.24 17.07 -1.24
N GLY A 95 0.33 18.35 -1.61
CA GLY A 95 1.60 19.10 -1.57
C GLY A 95 2.59 18.76 -2.69
N ALA A 96 2.32 17.76 -3.52
CA ALA A 96 3.15 17.48 -4.69
C ALA A 96 2.77 18.41 -5.85
N THR A 97 3.75 18.93 -6.58
CA THR A 97 3.49 19.73 -7.78
C THR A 97 3.73 18.89 -9.03
N PRO A 98 2.89 18.94 -10.08
CA PRO A 98 3.16 18.28 -11.35
C PRO A 98 4.56 18.60 -11.89
N GLY A 99 5.29 17.58 -12.33
CA GLY A 99 6.68 17.68 -12.78
C GLY A 99 7.74 17.68 -11.67
N GLN A 100 7.35 17.64 -10.39
CA GLN A 100 8.25 17.47 -9.25
C GLN A 100 8.26 16.02 -8.75
N SER A 101 9.32 15.67 -8.02
CA SER A 101 9.40 14.38 -7.34
C SER A 101 8.43 14.31 -6.16
N ALA A 102 7.83 13.15 -5.93
CA ALA A 102 7.02 12.90 -4.74
C ALA A 102 7.08 11.43 -4.34
N SER A 103 6.86 11.14 -3.06
CA SER A 103 6.84 9.79 -2.52
C SER A 103 5.56 9.50 -1.76
N ILE A 104 5.15 8.24 -1.79
CA ILE A 104 4.03 7.70 -1.03
C ILE A 104 4.42 6.34 -0.47
N ILE A 105 3.63 5.84 0.47
CA ILE A 105 3.79 4.50 1.04
C ILE A 105 2.67 3.63 0.47
N LEU A 106 3.04 2.54 -0.20
CA LEU A 106 2.12 1.47 -0.54
C LEU A 106 2.16 0.43 0.58
N ARG A 107 1.01 0.14 1.15
CA ARG A 107 0.81 -0.96 2.10
C ARG A 107 0.00 -2.05 1.43
N ALA A 108 0.37 -3.30 1.67
CA ALA A 108 -0.46 -4.43 1.30
C ALA A 108 -0.47 -5.48 2.42
N TRP A 109 -1.58 -6.19 2.55
CA TRP A 109 -1.72 -7.24 3.56
C TRP A 109 -2.72 -8.31 3.13
N ASP A 110 -2.66 -9.44 3.83
CA ASP A 110 -3.62 -10.52 3.76
C ASP A 110 -4.68 -10.34 4.86
N ASN A 111 -5.91 -10.05 4.45
CA ASN A 111 -7.00 -9.75 5.38
C ASN A 111 -7.49 -10.97 6.19
N SER A 112 -7.13 -12.19 5.79
CA SER A 112 -7.49 -13.41 6.53
C SER A 112 -6.77 -13.49 7.87
N THR A 113 -5.63 -12.80 7.98
CA THR A 113 -4.82 -12.74 9.19
C THR A 113 -5.08 -11.48 10.04
N GLY A 114 -5.89 -10.55 9.55
CA GLY A 114 -6.29 -9.33 10.25
C GLY A 114 -6.99 -8.33 9.32
N ALA A 115 -8.05 -7.68 9.80
CA ALA A 115 -8.91 -6.84 8.97
C ALA A 115 -8.21 -5.56 8.45
N THR A 116 -7.19 -5.07 9.16
CA THR A 116 -6.47 -3.84 8.85
C THR A 116 -4.97 -4.11 8.72
N TYR A 117 -4.25 -3.21 8.04
CA TYR A 117 -2.78 -3.33 7.92
C TYR A 117 -2.10 -3.56 9.27
N TYR A 118 -2.49 -2.83 10.32
CA TYR A 118 -1.88 -2.93 11.64
C TYR A 118 -2.24 -4.21 12.42
N THR A 119 -3.32 -4.90 12.05
CA THR A 119 -3.74 -6.15 12.70
C THR A 119 -3.35 -7.40 11.93
N ALA A 120 -3.06 -7.29 10.63
CA ALA A 120 -2.65 -8.40 9.80
C ALA A 120 -1.25 -8.93 10.16
N LEU A 121 -1.12 -10.26 10.17
CA LEU A 121 0.16 -10.94 10.40
C LEU A 121 1.01 -11.00 9.11
N ALA A 122 0.36 -11.23 7.98
CA ALA A 122 1.00 -11.22 6.67
C ALA A 122 0.76 -9.84 6.01
N ARG A 123 1.77 -8.97 6.11
CA ARG A 123 1.73 -7.60 5.60
C ARG A 123 3.11 -7.12 5.21
N ASP A 124 3.15 -6.15 4.30
CA ASP A 124 4.38 -5.42 4.00
C ASP A 124 4.07 -4.02 3.48
N SER A 125 5.07 -3.14 3.47
CA SER A 125 4.96 -1.80 2.92
C SER A 125 6.23 -1.35 2.21
N VAL A 126 6.06 -0.55 1.17
CA VAL A 126 7.17 0.00 0.39
C VAL A 126 6.99 1.49 0.16
N LEU A 127 8.10 2.23 0.26
CA LEU A 127 8.17 3.63 -0.16
C LEU A 127 8.28 3.68 -1.69
N VAL A 128 7.23 4.18 -2.33
CA VAL A 128 7.17 4.38 -3.77
C VAL A 128 7.48 5.84 -4.08
N THR A 129 8.55 6.07 -4.83
CA THR A 129 9.02 7.39 -5.23
C THR A 129 8.84 7.58 -6.73
N PHE A 130 8.15 8.66 -7.08
CA PHE A 130 7.96 9.12 -8.44
C PHE A 130 8.97 10.24 -8.71
N PRO A 131 9.91 10.09 -9.66
CA PRO A 131 10.83 11.17 -10.03
C PRO A 131 10.08 12.41 -10.54
N MET A 132 8.94 12.19 -11.20
CA MET A 132 8.02 13.23 -11.66
C MET A 132 6.57 12.75 -11.54
N VAL A 133 5.75 13.49 -10.79
CA VAL A 133 4.30 13.28 -10.74
C VAL A 133 3.59 14.01 -11.88
N GLY A 134 2.44 13.49 -12.28
CA GLY A 134 1.66 14.01 -13.41
C GLY A 134 0.66 15.09 -13.02
N SER A 135 -0.13 15.54 -14.00
CA SER A 135 -1.30 16.41 -13.80
C SER A 135 -2.58 15.58 -13.77
N ALA A 136 -3.72 16.18 -13.43
CA ALA A 136 -5.01 15.47 -13.42
C ALA A 136 -5.39 14.89 -14.80
N SER A 137 -5.04 15.56 -15.88
CA SER A 137 -5.31 15.11 -17.27
C SER A 137 -4.25 14.15 -17.81
N SER A 138 -3.07 14.10 -17.20
CA SER A 138 -1.97 13.20 -17.57
C SER A 138 -1.24 12.74 -16.31
N PRO A 139 -1.84 11.80 -15.54
CA PRO A 139 -1.26 11.31 -14.30
C PRO A 139 -0.04 10.42 -14.57
N SER A 140 0.94 10.45 -13.65
CA SER A 140 2.12 9.58 -13.74
C SER A 140 1.76 8.13 -13.46
N ASN A 141 2.28 7.18 -14.23
CA ASN A 141 1.96 5.77 -14.08
C ASN A 141 2.62 5.17 -12.84
N PHE A 142 1.91 4.32 -12.08
CA PHE A 142 2.43 3.73 -10.85
C PHE A 142 3.71 2.93 -11.04
N VAL A 143 3.85 2.19 -12.14
CA VAL A 143 4.98 1.28 -12.35
C VAL A 143 6.04 1.95 -13.20
N THR A 144 5.69 2.46 -14.37
CA THR A 144 6.67 3.05 -15.30
C THR A 144 7.14 4.44 -14.89
N GLY A 145 6.38 5.12 -14.01
CA GLY A 145 6.71 6.45 -13.48
C GLY A 145 7.30 6.44 -12.06
N SER A 146 7.62 5.27 -11.49
CA SER A 146 8.15 5.15 -10.12
C SER A 146 9.25 4.09 -10.00
N ASN A 147 9.77 3.90 -8.78
CA ASN A 147 10.70 2.82 -8.43
C ASN A 147 10.00 1.51 -8.00
N PHE A 148 8.68 1.36 -8.18
CA PHE A 148 7.95 0.18 -7.74
C PHE A 148 8.24 -1.05 -8.62
N VAL A 149 8.75 -2.11 -8.00
CA VAL A 149 9.13 -3.38 -8.67
C VAL A 149 8.29 -4.59 -8.21
N GLY A 150 7.25 -4.34 -7.42
CA GLY A 150 6.47 -5.38 -6.75
C GLY A 150 6.67 -5.35 -5.24
N LEU A 151 5.90 -6.19 -4.54
CA LEU A 151 5.98 -6.33 -3.09
C LEU A 151 5.79 -7.80 -2.72
N TYR A 152 6.58 -8.28 -1.75
CA TYR A 152 6.63 -9.69 -1.37
C TYR A 152 6.48 -9.80 0.14
N PHE A 153 5.47 -10.51 0.62
CA PHE A 153 5.30 -10.69 2.06
C PHE A 153 6.37 -11.64 2.61
N ILE A 154 7.03 -11.23 3.69
CA ILE A 154 7.91 -12.11 4.45
C ILE A 154 6.99 -13.00 5.30
N CYS A 155 7.06 -14.32 5.12
CA CYS A 155 6.29 -15.23 5.97
C CYS A 155 6.80 -15.09 7.41
N PRO A 156 5.95 -14.86 8.41
CA PRO A 156 6.34 -15.18 9.77
C PRO A 156 6.63 -16.68 9.80
N GLU A 157 7.87 -17.06 10.11
CA GLU A 157 8.21 -18.47 10.31
C GLU A 157 7.19 -19.09 11.26
N PRO A 158 6.71 -20.32 11.02
CA PRO A 158 5.92 -21.00 12.03
C PRO A 158 6.79 -21.03 13.29
N SER A 159 6.39 -20.26 14.30
CA SER A 159 7.25 -20.00 15.45
C SER A 159 7.79 -21.33 15.95
N SER A 160 9.11 -21.48 16.08
CA SER A 160 9.71 -22.73 16.52
C SER A 160 9.12 -23.20 17.87
N VAL A 161 8.55 -22.26 18.62
CA VAL A 161 7.74 -22.46 19.83
C VAL A 161 6.49 -23.32 19.57
N ALA A 162 5.72 -23.06 18.51
CA ALA A 162 4.55 -23.88 18.16
C ALA A 162 4.95 -25.31 17.76
N LEU A 163 6.05 -25.45 17.00
CA LEU A 163 6.57 -26.76 16.61
C LEU A 163 7.14 -27.52 17.83
N ALA A 164 7.84 -26.83 18.72
CA ALA A 164 8.35 -27.38 19.97
C ALA A 164 7.21 -27.80 20.92
N ALA A 165 6.12 -27.02 20.98
CA ALA A 165 4.96 -27.35 21.80
C ALA A 165 4.24 -28.62 21.29
N VAL A 166 4.05 -28.76 19.97
CA VAL A 166 3.50 -29.99 19.38
C VAL A 166 4.43 -31.18 19.60
N GLY A 167 5.74 -30.99 19.45
CA GLY A 167 6.74 -32.00 19.76
C GLY A 167 6.70 -32.46 21.23
N LEU A 168 6.55 -31.52 22.16
CA LEU A 168 6.47 -31.81 23.60
C LEU A 168 5.18 -32.55 23.97
N VAL A 169 4.04 -32.15 23.41
CA VAL A 169 2.76 -32.86 23.59
C VAL A 169 2.83 -34.28 23.02
N GLY A 170 3.39 -34.45 21.83
CA GLY A 170 3.61 -35.77 21.22
C GLY A 170 4.50 -36.67 22.08
N PHE A 171 5.58 -36.12 22.64
CA PHE A 171 6.47 -36.84 23.53
C PHE A 171 5.79 -37.25 24.85
N VAL A 172 5.03 -36.36 25.48
CA VAL A 172 4.28 -36.65 26.71
C VAL A 172 3.25 -37.77 26.48
N LEU A 173 2.51 -37.74 25.36
CA LEU A 173 1.54 -38.79 25.02
C LEU A 173 2.22 -40.15 24.75
N LEU A 174 3.38 -40.16 24.09
CA LEU A 174 4.16 -41.39 23.85
C LEU A 174 4.71 -41.99 25.14
N VAL A 175 5.27 -41.17 26.02
CA VAL A 175 5.79 -41.63 27.33
C VAL A 175 4.64 -42.08 28.23
N GLY A 176 3.50 -41.38 28.21
CA GLY A 176 2.30 -41.75 28.97
C GLY A 176 1.70 -43.10 28.54
N ARG A 177 1.76 -43.44 27.25
CA ARG A 177 1.30 -44.74 26.73
C ARG A 177 2.20 -45.92 27.06
N ARG A 178 3.50 -45.69 27.34
CA ARG A 178 4.44 -46.76 27.75
C ARG A 178 4.35 -47.12 29.23
N LYS A 179 3.65 -46.31 30.05
CA LYS A 179 3.49 -46.53 31.50
C LYS A 179 2.14 -47.14 31.89
N ARG A 180 1.25 -47.38 30.92
CA ARG A 180 0.08 -48.26 31.07
C ARG A 180 0.40 -49.60 30.44
#